data_AF-A0AAW1QSL8-F1
#
_entry.id   AF-A0AAW1QSL8-F1
#
_cell.length_a   1.000
_cell.length_b   1.000
_cell.length_c   1.000
_cell.angle_alpha   90.00
_cell.angle_beta   90.00
_cell.angle_gamma   90.00
#
_symmetry.space_group_name_H-M   'P 1'
#
loop_
_entity.id
_entity.type
_entity.pdbx_description
1 polymer ?
#
loop_
_entity_poly.entity_id
_entity_poly.type
_entity_poly.pdbx_seq_one_letter_code
_entity_poly.pdbx_strand_id
1 'polypeptide(L)'
;MEPYLDALADMTGHWTADLVAWEGEQAGLSLGTSSSGASAVSEQGWLSGGQTTATDTRKRGKGRTTEQWVLNKLHQKNSRLRKKEHVLKLEPAANQLAEKVVQLDAVAAEAAALASQNEALEAALESTEAEVAAWGWVILGMGCAYNDISDADLELNQQVKQHCEDTLAACCRAFRMEDHDLKGLAKASCEASSSQGMADLQSSKKPEKWLRVAGELNFTQAQRRRLLERRRNTLRKFDRLYAQRQALNARILRLLLARPELEAPAGDDKATLLAAIQALEDKLDQEQRYYAEEGYVLWTQVLTPIQAACLHLKAFPDHCDLFALTAGVLHHHPEDAAWAND
;
A
#
# COMPACT_ATOMS: atom_id res chain seq x y z
N MET A 1 9.75 -19.74 43.87
CA MET A 1 8.66 -20.07 42.94
C MET A 1 7.72 -18.87 42.76
N GLU A 2 7.38 -18.13 43.83
CA GLU A 2 6.68 -16.82 43.77
C GLU A 2 7.23 -15.82 42.72
N PRO A 3 8.55 -15.52 42.65
CA PRO A 3 9.04 -14.55 41.67
C PRO A 3 8.89 -15.00 40.20
N TYR A 4 8.67 -16.29 39.96
CA TYR A 4 8.46 -16.85 38.61
C TYR A 4 6.99 -16.82 38.21
N LEU A 5 6.07 -16.87 39.19
CA LEU A 5 4.63 -16.76 38.96
C LEU A 5 4.20 -15.29 38.80
N ASP A 6 4.82 -14.36 39.53
CA ASP A 6 4.58 -12.92 39.36
C ASP A 6 5.06 -12.42 37.99
N ALA A 7 6.22 -12.90 37.50
CA ALA A 7 6.72 -12.59 36.16
C ALA A 7 5.79 -13.13 35.05
N LEU A 8 5.17 -14.30 35.25
CA LEU A 8 4.19 -14.87 34.31
C LEU A 8 2.84 -14.13 34.35
N ALA A 9 2.42 -13.64 35.51
CA ALA A 9 1.20 -12.84 35.67
C ALA A 9 1.34 -11.45 35.04
N ASP A 10 2.48 -10.77 35.23
CA ASP A 10 2.76 -9.48 34.59
C ASP A 10 2.85 -9.60 33.07
N MET A 11 3.47 -10.67 32.57
CA MET A 11 3.55 -10.94 31.12
C MET A 11 2.21 -11.33 30.47
N THR A 12 1.22 -11.80 31.21
CA THR A 12 -0.07 -12.24 30.64
C THR A 12 -1.16 -11.19 30.80
N GLY A 13 -1.14 -10.38 31.87
CA GLY A 13 -2.12 -9.32 32.11
C GLY A 13 -2.03 -8.13 31.13
N HIS A 14 -0.84 -7.86 30.58
CA HIS A 14 -0.62 -6.72 29.66
C HIS A 14 -1.26 -6.90 28.28
N TRP A 15 -1.48 -8.13 27.81
CA TRP A 15 -1.93 -8.41 26.43
C TRP A 15 -3.41 -8.80 26.32
N THR A 16 -4.04 -9.19 27.44
CA THR A 16 -5.48 -9.45 27.47
C THR A 16 -6.33 -8.18 27.37
N ALA A 17 -5.79 -7.02 27.74
CA ALA A 17 -6.51 -5.75 27.67
C ALA A 17 -6.78 -5.28 26.23
N ASP A 18 -5.80 -5.47 25.33
CA ASP A 18 -5.95 -5.11 23.91
C ASP A 18 -6.90 -6.06 23.16
N LEU A 19 -6.97 -7.34 23.57
CA LEU A 19 -7.90 -8.31 23.00
C LEU A 19 -9.35 -8.06 23.44
N VAL A 20 -9.57 -7.66 24.70
CA VAL A 20 -10.90 -7.36 25.25
C VAL A 20 -11.47 -6.06 24.67
N ALA A 21 -10.62 -5.07 24.36
CA ALA A 21 -11.05 -3.87 23.64
C ALA A 21 -11.52 -4.18 22.20
N TRP A 22 -10.99 -5.24 21.59
CA TRP A 22 -11.30 -5.66 20.22
C TRP A 22 -12.62 -6.47 20.09
N GLU A 23 -12.95 -7.34 21.05
CA GLU A 23 -14.21 -8.11 21.02
C GLU A 23 -15.47 -7.24 21.24
N GLY A 24 -15.33 -6.08 21.88
CA GLY A 24 -16.44 -5.13 22.09
C GLY A 24 -16.94 -4.44 20.82
N GLU A 25 -16.12 -4.41 19.76
CA GLU A 25 -16.40 -3.64 18.53
C GLU A 25 -17.11 -4.47 17.44
N GLN A 26 -17.08 -5.80 17.52
CA GLN A 26 -17.70 -6.70 16.54
C GLN A 26 -19.23 -6.91 16.71
N ALA A 27 -19.81 -6.51 17.83
CA ALA A 27 -21.21 -6.80 18.15
C ALA A 27 -22.25 -5.85 17.50
N GLY A 28 -21.81 -4.83 16.76
CA GLY A 28 -22.68 -3.85 16.14
C GLY A 28 -22.60 -3.87 14.62
N LEU A 29 -23.75 -4.12 13.97
CA LEU A 29 -24.06 -3.80 12.55
C LEU A 29 -23.95 -4.95 11.55
N SER A 30 -25.01 -5.76 11.51
CA SER A 30 -25.42 -6.49 10.30
C SER A 30 -26.73 -5.90 9.76
N LEU A 31 -26.74 -5.42 8.51
CA LEU A 31 -27.75 -5.68 7.45
C LEU A 31 -27.61 -4.65 6.30
N GLY A 32 -27.67 -5.12 5.05
CA GLY A 32 -28.20 -4.28 3.95
C GLY A 32 -27.58 -4.37 2.54
N THR A 33 -27.49 -5.57 1.99
CA THR A 33 -27.63 -5.99 0.56
C THR A 33 -27.53 -4.99 -0.62
N SER A 34 -26.72 -5.44 -1.58
CA SER A 34 -26.36 -4.95 -2.92
C SER A 34 -27.48 -4.98 -3.98
N SER A 35 -27.34 -4.15 -5.03
CA SER A 35 -27.90 -4.46 -6.36
C SER A 35 -27.01 -3.92 -7.49
N SER A 36 -26.84 -4.74 -8.52
CA SER A 36 -25.98 -4.58 -9.69
C SER A 36 -26.83 -4.31 -10.94
N GLY A 37 -26.35 -3.44 -11.84
CA GLY A 37 -26.97 -3.14 -13.12
C GLY A 37 -25.94 -3.17 -14.25
N ALA A 38 -26.06 -4.14 -15.15
CA ALA A 38 -25.26 -4.29 -16.36
C ALA A 38 -26.05 -3.79 -17.58
N SER A 39 -25.41 -2.99 -18.44
CA SER A 39 -25.96 -2.58 -19.74
C SER A 39 -25.03 -3.06 -20.86
N ALA A 40 -25.59 -3.86 -21.77
CA ALA A 40 -24.95 -4.31 -23.01
C ALA A 40 -25.26 -3.30 -24.13
N VAL A 41 -24.22 -2.90 -24.89
CA VAL A 41 -24.34 -2.09 -26.10
C VAL A 41 -24.11 -3.00 -27.31
N SER A 42 -25.05 -2.93 -28.26
CA SER A 42 -25.13 -3.72 -29.49
C SER A 42 -24.38 -3.03 -30.63
N GLU A 43 -23.32 -3.67 -31.13
CA GLU A 43 -22.71 -3.37 -32.43
C GLU A 43 -23.41 -4.14 -33.56
N GLN A 44 -23.91 -3.42 -34.57
CA GLN A 44 -24.29 -3.99 -35.86
C GLN A 44 -23.58 -3.22 -36.97
N GLY A 45 -22.63 -3.91 -37.61
CA GLY A 45 -22.07 -3.54 -38.90
C GLY A 45 -22.51 -4.52 -40.00
N TRP A 46 -22.07 -4.19 -41.21
CA TRP A 46 -21.93 -5.02 -42.43
C TRP A 46 -22.92 -4.80 -43.58
N LEU A 47 -22.45 -3.95 -44.51
CA LEU A 47 -22.23 -4.21 -45.95
C LEU A 47 -23.34 -4.88 -46.78
N SER A 48 -23.95 -4.10 -47.68
CA SER A 48 -24.69 -4.59 -48.86
C SER A 48 -23.98 -4.16 -50.14
N GLY A 49 -23.05 -4.98 -50.62
CA GLY A 49 -22.48 -4.93 -51.98
C GLY A 49 -23.21 -5.91 -52.89
N GLY A 50 -23.81 -5.39 -53.96
CA GLY A 50 -24.73 -6.12 -54.83
C GLY A 50 -24.09 -7.14 -55.78
N GLN A 51 -24.90 -8.13 -56.13
CA GLN A 51 -24.68 -9.06 -57.23
C GLN A 51 -25.94 -9.02 -58.11
N THR A 52 -25.88 -8.34 -59.26
CA THR A 52 -26.95 -8.40 -60.27
C THR A 52 -26.42 -8.99 -61.56
N THR A 53 -27.17 -9.95 -62.06
CA THR A 53 -26.90 -10.81 -63.20
C THR A 53 -26.91 -10.05 -64.52
N ALA A 54 -25.90 -10.32 -65.34
CA ALA A 54 -25.81 -9.88 -66.72
C ALA A 54 -26.95 -10.45 -67.57
N THR A 55 -27.74 -9.57 -68.19
CA THR A 55 -28.56 -9.92 -69.36
C THR A 55 -28.20 -8.99 -70.51
N ASP A 56 -27.55 -9.62 -71.48
CA ASP A 56 -27.17 -9.14 -72.80
C ASP A 56 -28.40 -8.68 -73.60
N THR A 57 -28.44 -7.40 -74.02
CA THR A 57 -29.31 -6.94 -75.11
C THR A 57 -28.57 -5.93 -75.98
N ARG A 58 -27.94 -6.45 -77.04
CA ARG A 58 -27.52 -5.68 -78.22
C ARG A 58 -28.73 -5.01 -78.89
N LYS A 59 -28.97 -3.72 -78.61
CA LYS A 59 -29.82 -2.86 -79.45
C LYS A 59 -29.00 -1.76 -80.10
N ARG A 60 -28.75 -1.95 -81.40
CA ARG A 60 -28.14 -0.97 -82.32
C ARG A 60 -29.07 0.23 -82.52
N GLY A 61 -28.53 1.41 -82.20
CA GLY A 61 -28.65 2.67 -82.94
C GLY A 61 -30.03 3.12 -83.44
N LYS A 62 -30.77 3.85 -82.61
CA LYS A 62 -31.56 4.99 -83.10
C LYS A 62 -30.68 6.24 -82.96
N GLY A 63 -30.43 6.92 -84.07
CA GLY A 63 -29.56 8.10 -84.13
C GLY A 63 -29.98 9.12 -83.08
N ARG A 64 -29.05 9.46 -82.17
CA ARG A 64 -29.20 10.57 -81.23
C ARG A 64 -29.55 11.82 -82.04
N THR A 65 -30.67 12.46 -81.73
CA THR A 65 -30.98 13.77 -82.29
C THR A 65 -29.90 14.76 -81.86
N THR A 66 -29.59 15.73 -82.71
CA THR A 66 -28.52 16.72 -82.47
C THR A 66 -28.72 17.43 -81.13
N GLU A 67 -29.97 17.72 -80.76
CA GLU A 67 -30.37 18.27 -79.46
C GLU A 67 -29.99 17.36 -78.29
N GLN A 68 -30.23 16.05 -78.41
CA GLN A 68 -29.88 15.08 -77.37
C GLN A 68 -28.36 14.93 -77.22
N TRP A 69 -27.59 15.11 -78.29
CA TRP A 69 -26.13 15.15 -78.22
C TRP A 69 -25.64 16.41 -77.49
N VAL A 70 -26.19 17.59 -77.82
CA VAL A 70 -25.86 18.86 -77.15
C VAL A 70 -26.19 18.81 -75.67
N LEU A 71 -27.38 18.30 -75.28
CA LEU A 71 -27.77 18.11 -73.89
C LEU A 71 -26.83 17.17 -73.14
N ASN A 72 -26.43 16.05 -73.75
CA ASN A 72 -25.46 15.13 -73.15
C ASN A 72 -24.10 15.78 -72.95
N LYS A 73 -23.64 16.59 -73.91
CA LYS A 73 -22.39 17.36 -73.77
C LYS A 73 -22.47 18.39 -72.64
N LEU A 74 -23.60 19.08 -72.51
CA LEU A 74 -23.85 20.03 -71.42
C LEU A 74 -23.89 19.31 -70.06
N HIS A 75 -24.57 18.17 -69.95
CA HIS A 75 -24.58 17.35 -68.75
C HIS A 75 -23.19 16.85 -68.36
N GLN A 76 -22.39 16.39 -69.33
CA GLN A 76 -21.00 16.00 -69.07
C GLN A 76 -20.16 17.18 -68.57
N LYS A 77 -20.34 18.38 -69.15
CA LYS A 77 -19.65 19.60 -68.69
C LYS A 77 -20.06 19.95 -67.26
N ASN A 78 -21.36 19.98 -66.95
CA ASN A 78 -21.86 20.28 -65.61
C ASN A 78 -21.44 19.22 -64.58
N SER A 79 -21.42 17.93 -64.96
CA SER A 79 -20.91 16.86 -64.11
C SER A 79 -19.44 17.06 -63.78
N ARG A 80 -18.60 17.43 -64.76
CA ARG A 80 -17.17 17.76 -64.54
C ARG A 80 -17.02 18.97 -63.62
N LEU A 81 -17.85 20.00 -63.77
CA LEU A 81 -17.83 21.17 -62.89
C LEU A 81 -18.22 20.82 -61.45
N ARG A 82 -19.29 20.05 -61.24
CA ARG A 82 -19.68 19.58 -59.89
C ARG A 82 -18.59 18.72 -59.24
N LYS A 83 -17.92 17.86 -60.00
CA LYS A 83 -16.78 17.08 -59.50
C LYS A 83 -15.61 17.98 -59.10
N LYS A 84 -15.28 19.00 -59.90
CA LYS A 84 -14.23 19.98 -59.54
C LYS A 84 -14.60 20.77 -58.28
N GLU A 85 -15.84 21.24 -58.17
CA GLU A 85 -16.33 21.94 -56.99
C GLU A 85 -16.29 21.04 -55.75
N HIS A 86 -16.65 19.77 -55.90
CA HIS A 86 -16.56 18.79 -54.82
C HIS A 86 -15.11 18.53 -54.38
N VAL A 87 -14.17 18.41 -55.33
CA VAL A 87 -12.74 18.29 -55.02
C VAL A 87 -12.24 19.52 -54.27
N LEU A 88 -12.59 20.73 -54.73
CA LEU A 88 -12.22 21.99 -54.05
C LEU A 88 -12.82 22.09 -52.64
N LYS A 89 -14.00 21.51 -52.39
CA LYS A 89 -14.59 21.44 -51.05
C LYS A 89 -13.90 20.42 -50.14
N LEU A 90 -13.39 19.33 -50.70
CA LEU A 90 -12.71 18.27 -49.93
C LEU A 90 -11.24 18.59 -49.63
N GLU A 91 -10.57 19.36 -50.48
CA GLU A 91 -9.16 19.75 -50.32
C GLU A 91 -8.86 20.41 -48.95
N PRO A 92 -9.63 21.40 -48.44
CA PRO A 92 -9.38 21.94 -47.11
C PRO A 92 -9.63 20.92 -45.99
N ALA A 93 -10.59 20.01 -46.15
CA ALA A 93 -10.83 18.95 -45.16
C ALA A 93 -9.68 17.93 -45.13
N ALA A 94 -9.12 17.59 -46.30
CA ALA A 94 -7.93 16.73 -46.40
C ALA A 94 -6.71 17.39 -45.74
N ASN A 95 -6.50 18.70 -45.97
CA ASN A 95 -5.41 19.45 -45.35
C ASN A 95 -5.56 19.53 -43.82
N GLN A 96 -6.78 19.75 -43.31
CA GLN A 96 -7.05 19.73 -41.87
C GLN A 96 -6.80 18.36 -41.24
N LEU A 97 -7.15 17.27 -41.94
CA LEU A 97 -6.87 15.92 -41.45
C LEU A 97 -5.36 15.62 -41.45
N ALA A 98 -4.63 16.06 -42.48
CA ALA A 98 -3.18 15.92 -42.52
C ALA A 98 -2.50 16.68 -41.37
N GLU A 99 -2.95 17.89 -41.06
CA GLU A 99 -2.44 18.66 -39.91
C GLU A 99 -2.69 17.96 -38.57
N LYS A 100 -3.88 17.37 -38.39
CA LYS A 100 -4.21 16.60 -37.19
C LYS A 100 -3.36 15.35 -37.04
N VAL A 101 -3.01 14.67 -38.13
CA VAL A 101 -2.10 13.51 -38.09
C VAL A 101 -0.72 13.93 -37.59
N VAL A 102 -0.17 15.05 -38.10
CA VAL A 102 1.12 15.59 -37.63
C VAL A 102 1.07 15.95 -36.14
N GLN A 103 -0.03 16.53 -35.66
CA GLN A 103 -0.21 16.84 -34.23
C GLN A 103 -0.26 15.58 -33.37
N LEU A 104 -0.96 14.52 -33.83
CA LEU A 104 -1.02 13.24 -33.11
C LEU A 104 0.33 12.53 -33.08
N ASP A 105 1.10 12.59 -34.16
CA ASP A 105 2.45 12.00 -34.22
C ASP A 105 3.39 12.71 -33.22
N ALA A 106 3.29 14.03 -33.08
CA ALA A 106 4.06 14.79 -32.10
C ALA A 106 3.70 14.39 -30.64
N VAL A 107 2.41 14.26 -30.33
CA VAL A 107 1.94 13.81 -29.00
C VAL A 107 2.36 12.37 -28.72
N ALA A 108 2.32 11.49 -29.73
CA ALA A 108 2.76 10.10 -29.59
C ALA A 108 4.27 10.02 -29.29
N ALA A 109 5.08 10.87 -29.93
CA ALA A 109 6.51 10.96 -29.65
C ALA A 109 6.80 11.47 -28.23
N GLU A 110 6.06 12.48 -27.76
CA GLU A 110 6.17 12.98 -26.38
C GLU A 110 5.76 11.91 -25.35
N ALA A 111 4.66 11.21 -25.59
CA ALA A 111 4.22 10.11 -24.73
C ALA A 111 5.26 8.98 -24.64
N ALA A 112 5.91 8.63 -25.75
CA ALA A 112 6.99 7.64 -25.76
C ALA A 112 8.22 8.11 -24.97
N ALA A 113 8.58 9.40 -25.07
CA ALA A 113 9.68 9.98 -24.29
C ALA A 113 9.40 9.97 -22.78
N LEU A 114 8.17 10.34 -22.39
CA LEU A 114 7.74 10.30 -20.99
C LEU A 114 7.68 8.88 -20.44
N ALA A 115 7.25 7.90 -21.24
CA ALA A 115 7.25 6.49 -20.85
C ALA A 115 8.68 5.99 -20.54
N SER A 116 9.64 6.30 -21.42
CA SER A 116 11.06 5.97 -21.20
C SER A 116 11.64 6.68 -19.96
N GLN A 117 11.24 7.93 -19.70
CA GLN A 117 11.65 8.64 -18.49
C GLN A 117 11.08 8.00 -17.21
N ASN A 118 9.83 7.54 -17.24
CA ASN A 118 9.21 6.84 -16.12
C ASN A 118 9.90 5.50 -15.84
N GLU A 119 10.21 4.71 -16.87
CA GLU A 119 10.95 3.45 -16.71
C GLU A 119 12.34 3.69 -16.06
N ALA A 120 13.04 4.77 -16.45
CA ALA A 120 14.32 5.12 -15.84
C ALA A 120 14.19 5.54 -14.36
N LEU A 121 13.11 6.24 -14.00
CA LEU A 121 12.84 6.63 -12.61
C LEU A 121 12.44 5.43 -11.75
N GLU A 122 11.65 4.49 -12.28
CA GLU A 122 11.28 3.25 -11.59
C GLU A 122 12.53 2.40 -11.30
N ALA A 123 13.43 2.23 -12.27
CA ALA A 123 14.68 1.52 -12.08
C ALA A 123 15.60 2.18 -11.03
N ALA A 124 15.64 3.53 -10.99
CA ALA A 124 16.38 4.25 -9.97
C ALA A 124 15.77 4.07 -8.57
N LEU A 125 14.42 4.05 -8.47
CA LEU A 125 13.70 3.83 -7.23
C LEU A 125 13.97 2.43 -6.67
N GLU A 126 13.86 1.38 -7.50
CA GLU A 126 14.18 0.00 -7.11
C GLU A 126 15.61 -0.14 -6.58
N SER A 127 16.59 0.52 -7.20
CA SER A 127 17.98 0.54 -6.72
C SER A 127 18.09 1.16 -5.33
N THR A 128 17.42 2.29 -5.09
CA THR A 128 17.44 2.95 -3.78
C THR A 128 16.69 2.16 -2.70
N GLU A 129 15.58 1.50 -3.05
CA GLU A 129 14.85 0.64 -2.13
C GLU A 129 15.69 -0.58 -1.71
N ALA A 130 16.45 -1.17 -2.63
CA ALA A 130 17.38 -2.26 -2.32
C ALA A 130 18.50 -1.82 -1.36
N GLU A 131 19.03 -0.60 -1.53
CA GLU A 131 20.02 -0.04 -0.60
C GLU A 131 19.40 0.16 0.80
N VAL A 132 18.24 0.83 0.89
CA VAL A 132 17.55 1.06 2.18
C VAL A 132 17.19 -0.26 2.87
N ALA A 133 16.74 -1.26 2.11
CA ALA A 133 16.46 -2.59 2.59
C ALA A 133 17.68 -3.23 3.27
N ALA A 134 18.85 -3.17 2.62
CA ALA A 134 20.09 -3.72 3.15
C ALA A 134 20.47 -3.09 4.50
N TRP A 135 20.22 -1.79 4.67
CA TRP A 135 20.47 -1.08 5.94
C TRP A 135 19.42 -1.37 7.02
N GLY A 136 18.16 -1.59 6.63
CA GLY A 136 17.10 -1.99 7.56
C GLY A 136 17.41 -3.28 8.32
N TRP A 137 18.08 -4.24 7.67
CA TRP A 137 18.56 -5.47 8.32
C TRP A 137 19.67 -5.23 9.34
N VAL A 138 20.54 -4.25 9.11
CA VAL A 138 21.60 -3.87 10.07
C VAL A 138 20.98 -3.28 11.33
N ILE A 139 19.95 -2.44 11.19
CA ILE A 139 19.25 -1.78 12.30
C ILE A 139 18.40 -2.78 13.09
N LEU A 140 17.61 -3.63 12.41
CA LEU A 140 16.76 -4.63 13.07
C LEU A 140 17.56 -5.76 13.72
N GLY A 141 18.74 -6.10 13.17
CA GLY A 141 19.66 -7.06 13.78
C GLY A 141 20.24 -6.62 15.13
N MET A 142 20.20 -5.33 15.46
CA MET A 142 20.70 -4.78 16.73
C MET A 142 19.64 -4.77 17.86
N GLY A 143 18.36 -5.03 17.57
CA GLY A 143 17.27 -4.88 18.55
C GLY A 143 17.05 -6.05 19.52
N CYS A 144 17.76 -7.18 19.39
CA CYS A 144 17.38 -8.44 20.06
C CYS A 144 18.07 -8.74 21.42
N ALA A 145 18.73 -7.78 22.08
CA ALA A 145 19.31 -7.99 23.42
C ALA A 145 19.07 -6.75 24.32
N TYR A 146 17.88 -6.66 24.92
CA TYR A 146 17.37 -5.43 25.53
C TYR A 146 17.54 -5.31 27.06
N ASN A 147 18.49 -5.99 27.68
CA ASN A 147 18.60 -5.96 29.16
C ASN A 147 19.86 -5.31 29.73
N ASP A 148 20.82 -4.87 28.91
CA ASP A 148 21.96 -4.07 29.38
C ASP A 148 22.33 -3.04 28.30
N ILE A 149 21.62 -1.91 28.23
CA ILE A 149 21.97 -0.82 27.32
C ILE A 149 23.25 -0.19 27.88
N SER A 150 24.38 -0.53 27.28
CA SER A 150 25.67 0.06 27.61
C SER A 150 25.71 1.54 27.18
N ASP A 151 26.61 2.34 27.75
CA ASP A 151 26.84 3.72 27.29
C ASP A 151 27.15 3.78 25.77
N ALA A 152 27.72 2.69 25.22
CA ALA A 152 27.96 2.54 23.79
C ALA A 152 26.67 2.40 22.97
N ASP A 153 25.64 1.76 23.52
CA ASP A 153 24.32 1.63 22.86
C ASP A 153 23.56 2.96 22.90
N LEU A 154 23.78 3.78 23.92
CA LEU A 154 23.25 5.14 23.99
C LEU A 154 23.91 6.05 22.94
N GLU A 155 25.24 5.99 22.81
CA GLU A 155 25.98 6.72 21.79
C GLU A 155 25.57 6.28 20.37
N LEU A 156 25.41 4.97 20.15
CA LEU A 156 24.93 4.42 18.89
C LEU A 156 23.51 4.89 18.56
N ASN A 157 22.60 4.93 19.53
CA ASN A 157 21.25 5.47 19.33
C ASN A 157 21.27 6.97 18.96
N GLN A 158 22.19 7.76 19.54
CA GLN A 158 22.38 9.16 19.14
C GLN A 158 22.91 9.27 17.71
N GLN A 159 23.83 8.40 17.29
CA GLN A 159 24.33 8.36 15.92
C GLN A 159 23.24 7.96 14.91
N VAL A 160 22.43 6.95 15.24
CA VAL A 160 21.28 6.53 14.40
C VAL A 160 20.27 7.68 14.26
N LYS A 161 19.95 8.37 15.37
CA LYS A 161 19.08 9.54 15.35
C LYS A 161 19.63 10.63 14.43
N GLN A 162 20.89 11.01 14.60
CA GLN A 162 21.54 12.03 13.79
C GLN A 162 21.53 11.65 12.30
N HIS A 163 21.76 10.37 12.00
CA HIS A 163 21.73 9.89 10.62
C HIS A 163 20.31 9.95 10.02
N CYS A 164 19.28 9.55 10.76
CA CYS A 164 17.88 9.70 10.31
C CYS A 164 17.54 11.18 10.03
N GLU A 165 18.01 12.10 10.86
CA GLU A 165 17.85 13.54 10.63
C GLU A 165 18.56 13.99 9.35
N ASP A 166 19.78 13.49 9.09
CA ASP A 166 20.56 13.81 7.89
C ASP A 166 19.93 13.23 6.61
N THR A 167 19.43 11.98 6.67
CA THR A 167 18.72 11.32 5.56
C THR A 167 17.42 12.05 5.26
N LEU A 168 16.64 12.43 6.28
CA LEU A 168 15.44 13.25 6.11
C LEU A 168 15.81 14.56 5.41
N ALA A 169 16.84 15.26 5.88
CA ALA A 169 17.30 16.50 5.28
C ALA A 169 17.73 16.31 3.81
N ALA A 170 18.36 15.18 3.47
CA ALA A 170 18.74 14.84 2.09
C ALA A 170 17.51 14.58 1.19
N CYS A 171 16.53 13.81 1.67
CA CYS A 171 15.27 13.61 0.96
C CYS A 171 14.55 14.95 0.73
N CYS A 172 14.47 15.81 1.74
CA CYS A 172 13.81 17.12 1.62
C CYS A 172 14.49 18.04 0.59
N ARG A 173 15.83 18.02 0.52
CA ARG A 173 16.59 18.70 -0.55
C ARG A 173 16.24 18.13 -1.93
N ALA A 174 16.19 16.80 -2.07
CA ALA A 174 15.86 16.14 -3.33
C ALA A 174 14.44 16.46 -3.83
N PHE A 175 13.47 16.63 -2.93
CA PHE A 175 12.09 16.97 -3.26
C PHE A 175 11.80 18.48 -3.34
N ARG A 176 12.82 19.35 -3.29
CA ARG A 176 12.68 20.83 -3.31
C ARG A 176 11.71 21.36 -2.24
N MET A 177 11.60 20.69 -1.10
CA MET A 177 10.80 21.15 0.04
C MET A 177 11.61 22.06 0.98
N GLU A 178 12.51 22.87 0.42
CA GLU A 178 13.50 23.66 1.18
C GLU A 178 12.87 24.74 2.08
N ASP A 179 11.60 25.10 1.85
CA ASP A 179 10.87 26.13 2.59
C ASP A 179 9.99 25.60 3.74
N HIS A 180 10.01 24.31 4.05
CA HIS A 180 9.27 23.76 5.20
C HIS A 180 10.20 23.59 6.42
N ASP A 181 9.86 24.25 7.53
CA ASP A 181 10.62 24.21 8.80
C ASP A 181 10.45 22.87 9.52
N LEU A 182 11.07 21.84 8.94
CA LEU A 182 11.06 20.48 9.47
C LEU A 182 11.88 20.36 10.76
N LYS A 183 12.88 21.23 10.95
CA LYS A 183 13.61 21.35 12.22
C LYS A 183 12.68 21.87 13.31
N GLY A 184 11.83 22.85 13.01
CA GLY A 184 10.75 23.32 13.88
C GLY A 184 9.76 22.21 14.23
N LEU A 185 9.34 21.40 13.25
CA LEU A 185 8.44 20.25 13.47
C LEU A 185 9.08 19.15 14.33
N ALA A 186 10.34 18.78 14.06
CA ALA A 186 11.07 17.78 14.83
C ALA A 186 11.34 18.26 16.26
N LYS A 187 11.73 19.53 16.42
CA LYS A 187 11.95 20.19 17.71
C LYS A 187 10.66 20.31 18.52
N ALA A 188 9.56 20.76 17.92
CA ALA A 188 8.26 20.82 18.58
C ALA A 188 7.77 19.43 19.01
N SER A 189 8.06 18.39 18.22
CA SER A 189 7.75 17.01 18.58
C SER A 189 8.59 16.50 19.76
N CYS A 190 9.88 16.83 19.80
CA CYS A 190 10.77 16.49 20.91
C CYS A 190 10.43 17.26 22.20
N GLU A 191 10.15 18.56 22.10
CA GLU A 191 9.82 19.43 23.24
C GLU A 191 8.44 19.10 23.85
N ALA A 192 7.48 18.67 23.03
CA ALA A 192 6.21 18.14 23.53
C ALA A 192 6.37 16.82 24.30
N SER A 193 7.48 16.09 24.09
CA SER A 193 7.74 14.78 24.69
C SER A 193 8.65 14.84 25.92
N SER A 194 9.40 15.94 26.13
CA SER A 194 10.41 16.03 27.20
C SER A 194 9.88 16.49 28.56
N SER A 195 8.65 17.00 28.64
CA SER A 195 8.07 17.52 29.89
C SER A 195 7.41 16.44 30.78
N GLN A 196 7.30 15.20 30.31
CA GLN A 196 6.69 14.09 31.03
C GLN A 196 7.63 12.88 30.97
N GLY A 197 8.25 12.56 32.11
CA GLY A 197 9.43 11.72 32.22
C GLY A 197 9.32 10.31 31.62
N MET A 198 10.50 9.70 31.41
CA MET A 198 10.80 8.37 30.85
C MET A 198 10.10 7.15 31.52
N ALA A 199 9.17 7.35 32.46
CA ALA A 199 8.44 6.28 33.14
C ALA A 199 7.29 5.69 32.29
N ASP A 200 6.91 6.32 31.18
CA ASP A 200 5.77 5.94 30.33
C ASP A 200 6.20 5.31 28.99
N LEU A 201 7.09 4.30 29.01
CA LEU A 201 7.54 3.52 27.84
C LEU A 201 6.46 2.55 27.27
N GLN A 202 5.18 2.84 27.49
CA GLN A 202 4.06 2.06 26.96
C GLN A 202 3.38 2.87 25.86
N SER A 203 3.89 2.74 24.64
CA SER A 203 3.41 3.48 23.46
C SER A 203 1.93 3.21 23.13
N SER A 204 1.39 2.05 23.52
CA SER A 204 -0.03 1.70 23.39
C SER A 204 -0.94 2.54 24.31
N LYS A 205 -0.41 3.09 25.41
CA LYS A 205 -1.17 3.96 26.34
C LYS A 205 -1.44 5.37 25.81
N LYS A 206 -0.91 5.73 24.64
CA LYS A 206 -1.09 7.06 24.04
C LYS A 206 -1.84 6.96 22.71
N PRO A 207 -3.11 6.50 22.68
CA PRO A 207 -3.88 6.41 21.44
C PRO A 207 -3.97 7.75 20.72
N GLU A 208 -4.03 8.87 21.47
CA GLU A 208 -4.02 10.23 20.91
C GLU A 208 -2.74 10.56 20.12
N LYS A 209 -1.59 10.01 20.51
CA LYS A 209 -0.32 10.18 19.78
C LYS A 209 -0.46 9.56 18.39
N TRP A 210 -0.89 8.30 18.32
CA TRP A 210 -1.01 7.57 17.05
C TRP A 210 -2.13 8.10 16.16
N LEU A 211 -3.22 8.57 16.76
CA LEU A 211 -4.26 9.33 16.06
C LEU A 211 -3.68 10.57 15.38
N ARG A 212 -2.89 11.38 16.10
CA ARG A 212 -2.26 12.58 15.52
C ARG A 212 -1.28 12.20 14.40
N VAL A 213 -0.42 11.22 14.63
CA VAL A 213 0.56 10.75 13.64
C VAL A 213 -0.12 10.24 12.38
N ALA A 214 -1.18 9.44 12.50
CA ALA A 214 -1.94 8.93 11.36
C ALA A 214 -2.51 10.08 10.50
N GLY A 215 -3.00 11.15 11.12
CA GLY A 215 -3.49 12.34 10.42
C GLY A 215 -2.38 13.13 9.73
N GLU A 216 -1.22 13.27 10.38
CA GLU A 216 -0.07 13.99 9.82
C GLU A 216 0.59 13.28 8.63
N LEU A 217 0.54 11.94 8.58
CA LEU A 217 1.12 11.16 7.50
C LEU A 217 0.35 11.27 6.18
N ASN A 218 -0.89 11.76 6.18
CA ASN A 218 -1.69 12.00 4.97
C ASN A 218 -1.71 10.79 4.01
N PHE A 219 -2.10 9.62 4.51
CA PHE A 219 -2.13 8.40 3.72
C PHE A 219 -3.07 8.52 2.51
N THR A 220 -2.56 8.17 1.32
CA THR A 220 -3.42 8.01 0.13
C THR A 220 -4.36 6.81 0.31
N GLN A 221 -5.48 6.80 -0.42
CA GLN A 221 -6.44 5.69 -0.35
C GLN A 221 -5.79 4.33 -0.67
N ALA A 222 -4.87 4.29 -1.65
CA ALA A 222 -4.15 3.07 -1.99
C ALA A 222 -3.24 2.59 -0.85
N GLN A 223 -2.54 3.51 -0.17
CA GLN A 223 -1.71 3.18 0.99
C GLN A 223 -2.55 2.68 2.16
N ARG A 224 -3.69 3.32 2.46
CA ARG A 224 -4.60 2.88 3.53
C ARG A 224 -5.11 1.47 3.29
N ARG A 225 -5.54 1.15 2.06
CA ARG A 225 -5.98 -0.21 1.72
C ARG A 225 -4.87 -1.24 1.92
N ARG A 226 -3.66 -0.98 1.42
CA ARG A 226 -2.50 -1.87 1.63
C ARG A 226 -2.20 -2.05 3.12
N LEU A 227 -2.22 -0.96 3.88
CA LEU A 227 -1.97 -0.96 5.32
C LEU A 227 -2.99 -1.79 6.09
N LEU A 228 -4.29 -1.61 5.79
CA LEU A 228 -5.38 -2.34 6.44
C LEU A 228 -5.40 -3.82 6.05
N GLU A 229 -5.17 -4.14 4.78
CA GLU A 229 -5.05 -5.52 4.31
C GLU A 229 -3.91 -6.25 5.03
N ARG A 230 -2.77 -5.56 5.22
CA ARG A 230 -1.65 -6.11 5.96
C ARG A 230 -1.96 -6.27 7.45
N ARG A 231 -2.53 -5.25 8.10
CA ARG A 231 -3.01 -5.37 9.49
C ARG A 231 -3.85 -6.62 9.66
N ARG A 232 -4.82 -6.84 8.78
CA ARG A 232 -5.69 -8.01 8.80
C ARG A 232 -4.90 -9.32 8.70
N ASN A 233 -4.03 -9.44 7.70
CA ASN A 233 -3.23 -10.65 7.49
C ASN A 233 -2.32 -10.94 8.70
N THR A 234 -1.79 -9.89 9.31
CA THR A 234 -0.94 -9.93 10.48
C THR A 234 -1.71 -10.35 11.72
N LEU A 235 -2.88 -9.77 11.99
CA LEU A 235 -3.75 -10.20 13.08
C LEU A 235 -4.10 -11.68 12.97
N ARG A 236 -4.43 -12.19 11.77
CA ARG A 236 -4.66 -13.63 11.55
C ARG A 236 -3.45 -14.51 11.87
N LYS A 237 -2.22 -14.02 11.65
CA LYS A 237 -0.99 -14.74 12.05
C LYS A 237 -0.85 -14.72 13.58
N PHE A 238 -1.07 -13.57 14.20
CA PHE A 238 -1.03 -13.40 15.65
C PHE A 238 -2.07 -14.29 16.35
N ASP A 239 -3.31 -14.35 15.88
CA ASP A 239 -4.36 -15.21 16.45
C ASP A 239 -3.91 -16.68 16.54
N ARG A 240 -3.31 -17.19 15.46
CA ARG A 240 -2.76 -18.56 15.42
C ARG A 240 -1.60 -18.73 16.39
N LEU A 241 -0.72 -17.75 16.47
CA LEU A 241 0.45 -17.77 17.34
C LEU A 241 0.02 -17.71 18.82
N TYR A 242 -0.94 -16.85 19.16
CA TYR A 242 -1.52 -16.75 20.50
C TYR A 242 -2.25 -18.02 20.91
N ALA A 243 -3.04 -18.62 20.03
CA ALA A 243 -3.67 -19.91 20.30
C ALA A 243 -2.63 -21.01 20.60
N GLN A 244 -1.52 -21.04 19.86
CA GLN A 244 -0.41 -21.96 20.12
C GLN A 244 0.28 -21.69 21.47
N ARG A 245 0.55 -20.42 21.79
CA ARG A 245 1.11 -20.01 23.09
C ARG A 245 0.20 -20.40 24.25
N GLN A 246 -1.10 -20.15 24.13
CA GLN A 246 -2.09 -20.54 25.16
C GLN A 246 -2.11 -22.06 25.37
N ALA A 247 -2.06 -22.84 24.29
CA ALA A 247 -1.99 -24.30 24.38
C ALA A 247 -0.69 -24.79 25.06
N LEU A 248 0.45 -24.17 24.74
CA LEU A 248 1.74 -24.47 25.39
C LEU A 248 1.73 -24.08 26.87
N ASN A 249 1.22 -22.89 27.22
CA ASN A 249 1.07 -22.45 28.61
C ASN A 249 0.19 -23.41 29.41
N ALA A 250 -0.97 -23.81 28.86
CA ALA A 250 -1.85 -24.78 29.50
C ALA A 250 -1.15 -26.14 29.71
N ARG A 251 -0.33 -26.57 28.75
CA ARG A 251 0.48 -27.80 28.86
C ARG A 251 1.54 -27.67 29.95
N ILE A 252 2.29 -26.58 29.98
CA ILE A 252 3.30 -26.29 31.00
C ILE A 252 2.66 -26.30 32.39
N LEU A 253 1.55 -25.57 32.57
CA LEU A 253 0.81 -25.54 33.83
C LEU A 253 0.34 -26.93 34.26
N ARG A 254 -0.19 -27.75 33.35
CA ARG A 254 -0.57 -29.14 33.68
C ARG A 254 0.63 -29.97 34.14
N LEU A 255 1.78 -29.86 33.49
CA LEU A 255 3.00 -30.58 33.87
C LEU A 255 3.52 -30.13 35.25
N LEU A 256 3.40 -28.83 35.56
CA LEU A 256 3.77 -28.28 36.86
C LEU A 256 2.79 -28.71 37.97
N LEU A 257 1.49 -28.70 37.69
CA LEU A 257 0.43 -29.02 38.66
C LEU A 257 0.20 -30.52 38.88
N ALA A 258 0.56 -31.38 37.91
CA ALA A 258 0.42 -32.83 38.04
C ALA A 258 1.29 -33.44 39.15
N ARG A 259 2.11 -32.64 39.82
CA ARG A 259 3.02 -33.05 40.89
C ARG A 259 2.71 -32.30 42.18
N PRO A 260 1.82 -32.87 43.01
CA PRO A 260 1.47 -32.26 44.30
C PRO A 260 2.60 -32.41 45.35
N GLU A 261 3.58 -33.29 45.13
CA GLU A 261 4.68 -33.54 46.07
C GLU A 261 6.00 -32.95 45.54
N LEU A 262 6.79 -32.34 46.44
CA LEU A 262 8.08 -31.65 46.24
C LEU A 262 9.19 -32.53 45.63
N GLU A 263 8.89 -33.73 45.15
CA GLU A 263 9.88 -34.61 44.55
C GLU A 263 10.36 -34.07 43.20
N ALA A 264 11.68 -34.11 43.02
CA ALA A 264 12.32 -33.66 41.80
C ALA A 264 11.75 -34.44 40.59
N PRO A 265 11.65 -33.80 39.42
CA PRO A 265 11.18 -34.48 38.23
C PRO A 265 11.86 -35.80 37.93
N ALA A 266 11.07 -36.88 37.81
CA ALA A 266 11.49 -38.05 37.04
C ALA A 266 11.96 -37.58 35.64
N GLY A 267 13.02 -38.21 35.12
CA GLY A 267 13.78 -37.71 33.97
C GLY A 267 12.92 -37.36 32.74
N ASP A 268 11.92 -38.18 32.43
CA ASP A 268 11.08 -38.03 31.23
C ASP A 268 10.13 -36.82 31.31
N ASP A 269 9.55 -36.56 32.48
CA ASP A 269 8.68 -35.40 32.69
C ASP A 269 9.49 -34.10 32.69
N LYS A 270 10.74 -34.12 33.18
CA LYS A 270 11.64 -32.97 33.11
C LYS A 270 11.93 -32.61 31.66
N ALA A 271 12.27 -33.61 30.85
CA ALA A 271 12.54 -33.43 29.43
C ALA A 271 11.29 -32.89 28.71
N THR A 272 10.11 -33.41 29.04
CA THR A 272 8.83 -32.96 28.47
C THR A 272 8.50 -31.51 28.82
N LEU A 273 8.73 -31.10 30.07
CA LEU A 273 8.54 -29.72 30.51
C LEU A 273 9.52 -28.77 29.81
N LEU A 274 10.80 -29.12 29.76
CA LEU A 274 11.82 -28.31 29.09
C LEU A 274 11.53 -28.15 27.59
N ALA A 275 11.08 -29.22 26.92
CA ALA A 275 10.69 -29.14 25.51
C ALA A 275 9.46 -28.21 25.30
N ALA A 276 8.51 -28.20 26.24
CA ALA A 276 7.35 -27.30 26.16
C ALA A 276 7.74 -25.83 26.40
N ILE A 277 8.69 -25.57 27.31
CA ILE A 277 9.24 -24.23 27.56
C ILE A 277 10.01 -23.73 26.32
N GLN A 278 10.90 -24.55 25.76
CA GLN A 278 11.62 -24.19 24.53
C GLN A 278 10.66 -23.87 23.38
N ALA A 279 9.62 -24.69 23.20
CA ALA A 279 8.62 -24.43 22.18
C ALA A 279 7.83 -23.12 22.43
N LEU A 280 7.69 -22.67 23.68
CA LEU A 280 7.09 -21.39 24.00
C LEU A 280 8.03 -20.22 23.67
N GLU A 281 9.32 -20.35 24.00
CA GLU A 281 10.37 -19.38 23.64
C GLU A 281 10.44 -19.20 22.12
N ASP A 282 10.48 -20.30 21.36
CA ASP A 282 10.47 -20.27 19.89
C ASP A 282 9.26 -19.51 19.33
N LYS A 283 8.11 -19.54 20.02
CA LYS A 283 6.89 -18.81 19.63
C LYS A 283 6.97 -17.32 19.94
N LEU A 284 7.61 -16.93 21.05
CA LEU A 284 7.88 -15.54 21.36
C LEU A 284 8.86 -14.94 20.34
N ASP A 285 9.89 -15.67 19.95
CA ASP A 285 10.82 -15.25 18.91
C ASP A 285 10.11 -15.09 17.55
N GLN A 286 9.24 -16.04 17.21
CA GLN A 286 8.44 -15.97 16.00
C GLN A 286 7.53 -14.72 15.98
N GLU A 287 6.99 -14.35 17.14
CA GLU A 287 6.16 -13.17 17.31
C GLU A 287 6.93 -11.87 17.08
N GLN A 288 8.11 -11.74 17.70
CA GLN A 288 8.99 -10.58 17.50
C GLN A 288 9.42 -10.45 16.04
N ARG A 289 9.72 -11.56 15.37
CA ARG A 289 10.03 -11.57 13.93
C ARG A 289 8.86 -11.06 13.10
N TYR A 290 7.63 -11.51 13.37
CA TYR A 290 6.46 -10.98 12.66
C TYR A 290 6.27 -9.49 12.89
N TYR A 291 6.48 -9.00 14.11
CA TYR A 291 6.39 -7.57 14.39
C TYR A 291 7.44 -6.77 13.58
N ALA A 292 8.69 -7.25 13.57
CA ALA A 292 9.77 -6.63 12.81
C ALA A 292 9.54 -6.66 11.29
N GLU A 293 9.08 -7.80 10.76
CA GLU A 293 8.74 -7.96 9.34
C GLU A 293 7.65 -6.98 8.90
N GLU A 294 6.62 -6.79 9.72
CA GLU A 294 5.53 -5.86 9.42
C GLU A 294 5.98 -4.39 9.50
N GLY A 295 6.88 -4.07 10.43
CA GLY A 295 7.52 -2.75 10.48
C GLY A 295 8.33 -2.45 9.23
N TYR A 296 9.18 -3.41 8.83
CA TYR A 296 9.98 -3.31 7.60
C TYR A 296 9.12 -3.10 6.36
N VAL A 297 8.06 -3.89 6.23
CA VAL A 297 7.12 -3.80 5.13
C VAL A 297 6.39 -2.45 5.11
N LEU A 298 5.95 -1.96 6.27
CA LEU A 298 5.29 -0.65 6.36
C LEU A 298 6.20 0.41 5.74
N TRP A 299 7.47 0.40 6.12
CA TRP A 299 8.44 1.39 5.68
C TRP A 299 8.79 1.28 4.20
N THR A 300 8.87 0.06 3.67
CA THR A 300 9.36 -0.16 2.30
C THR A 300 8.26 -0.22 1.24
N GLN A 301 7.04 -0.61 1.60
CA GLN A 301 5.99 -0.93 0.60
C GLN A 301 4.71 -0.11 0.74
N VAL A 302 4.51 0.52 1.90
CA VAL A 302 3.30 1.28 2.20
C VAL A 302 3.59 2.76 2.28
N LEU A 303 4.60 3.16 3.06
CA LEU A 303 4.95 4.56 3.24
C LEU A 303 5.85 5.06 2.11
N THR A 304 5.71 6.34 1.77
CA THR A 304 6.78 7.03 1.05
C THR A 304 7.97 7.25 1.98
N PRO A 305 9.19 7.48 1.45
CA PRO A 305 10.36 7.75 2.29
C PRO A 305 10.15 8.92 3.26
N ILE A 306 9.45 9.98 2.83
CA ILE A 306 9.11 11.14 3.69
C ILE A 306 8.16 10.72 4.81
N GLN A 307 7.12 9.96 4.50
CA GLN A 307 6.19 9.46 5.51
C GLN A 307 6.88 8.52 6.50
N ALA A 308 7.76 7.62 6.03
CA ALA A 308 8.51 6.72 6.88
C ALA A 308 9.42 7.47 7.86
N ALA A 309 10.15 8.48 7.37
CA ALA A 309 11.00 9.29 8.22
C ALA A 309 10.20 10.16 9.21
N CYS A 310 9.06 10.72 8.77
CA CYS A 310 8.12 11.41 9.66
C CYS A 310 7.61 10.48 10.77
N LEU A 311 7.16 9.28 10.41
CA LEU A 311 6.71 8.27 11.36
C LEU A 311 7.81 7.92 12.36
N HIS A 312 9.06 7.75 11.91
CA HIS A 312 10.19 7.44 12.78
C HIS A 312 10.45 8.56 13.81
N LEU A 313 10.48 9.81 13.34
CA LEU A 313 10.66 10.99 14.21
C LEU A 313 9.52 11.13 15.23
N LYS A 314 8.29 10.80 14.82
CA LYS A 314 7.10 10.90 15.67
C LYS A 314 6.95 9.71 16.63
N ALA A 315 7.49 8.55 16.28
CA ALA A 315 7.52 7.38 17.13
C ALA A 315 8.48 7.60 18.31
N PHE A 316 9.65 8.20 18.07
CA PHE A 316 10.65 8.49 19.09
C PHE A 316 10.06 9.18 20.35
N PRO A 317 10.47 8.79 21.58
CA PRO A 317 11.49 7.79 21.90
C PRO A 317 11.00 6.34 21.81
N ASP A 318 9.71 6.13 21.54
CA ASP A 318 9.11 4.80 21.49
C ASP A 318 9.33 4.13 20.13
N HIS A 319 9.13 2.81 20.11
CA HIS A 319 8.97 2.09 18.84
C HIS A 319 7.65 2.45 18.18
N CYS A 320 7.62 2.36 16.84
CA CYS A 320 6.37 2.49 16.09
C CYS A 320 5.40 1.39 16.50
N ASP A 321 4.24 1.79 17.03
CA ASP A 321 3.11 0.89 17.26
C ASP A 321 2.26 0.83 15.99
N LEU A 322 2.46 -0.23 15.21
CA LEU A 322 1.76 -0.43 13.93
C LEU A 322 0.25 -0.58 14.12
N PHE A 323 -0.17 -1.23 15.20
CA PHE A 323 -1.59 -1.48 15.45
C PHE A 323 -2.31 -0.23 15.93
N ALA A 324 -1.68 0.57 16.78
CA ALA A 324 -2.20 1.86 17.18
C ALA A 324 -2.19 2.85 16.00
N LEU A 325 -1.14 2.86 15.17
CA LEU A 325 -1.10 3.67 13.95
C LEU A 325 -2.25 3.32 13.00
N THR A 326 -2.45 2.03 12.73
CA THR A 326 -3.54 1.58 11.85
C THR A 326 -4.93 1.86 12.45
N ALA A 327 -5.09 1.81 13.78
CA ALA A 327 -6.33 2.25 14.43
C ALA A 327 -6.54 3.77 14.23
N GLY A 328 -5.47 4.56 14.32
CA GLY A 328 -5.49 5.98 14.00
C GLY A 328 -5.92 6.27 12.56
N VAL A 329 -5.47 5.46 11.61
CA VAL A 329 -5.90 5.56 10.20
C VAL A 329 -7.39 5.29 10.05
N LEU A 330 -7.91 4.23 10.69
CA LEU A 330 -9.35 3.93 10.67
C LEU A 330 -10.20 5.02 11.30
N HIS A 331 -9.69 5.67 12.35
CA HIS A 331 -10.38 6.80 12.97
C HIS A 331 -10.54 7.99 12.02
N HIS A 332 -9.47 8.34 11.28
CA HIS A 332 -9.53 9.43 10.30
C HIS A 332 -10.27 9.06 9.01
N HIS A 333 -10.39 7.76 8.72
CA HIS A 333 -10.98 7.22 7.51
C HIS A 333 -12.01 6.12 7.81
N PRO A 334 -13.15 6.46 8.44
CA PRO A 334 -14.17 5.48 8.81
C PRO A 334 -14.77 4.77 7.60
N GLU A 335 -14.71 5.36 6.40
CA GLU A 335 -15.13 4.73 5.15
C GLU A 335 -14.35 3.45 4.82
N ASP A 336 -13.13 3.30 5.36
CA ASP A 336 -12.27 2.15 5.13
C ASP A 336 -12.50 1.05 6.19
N ALA A 337 -13.38 1.24 7.19
CA ALA A 337 -13.63 0.27 8.26
C ALA A 337 -14.14 -1.09 7.76
N ALA A 338 -14.88 -1.12 6.66
CA ALA A 338 -15.34 -2.37 6.04
C ALA A 338 -14.16 -3.28 5.63
N TRP A 339 -13.02 -2.71 5.25
CA TRP A 339 -11.82 -3.47 4.86
C TRP A 339 -11.08 -4.06 6.05
N ALA A 340 -11.25 -3.49 7.24
CA ALA A 340 -10.58 -3.96 8.46
C ALA A 340 -11.29 -5.16 9.11
N ASN A 341 -12.61 -5.28 8.91
CA ASN A 341 -13.45 -6.22 9.65
C ASN A 341 -13.81 -7.52 8.89
N ASP A 342 -13.45 -7.63 7.59
CA ASP A 342 -13.64 -8.84 6.76
C ASP A 342 -12.51 -9.88 6.91
#